data_AF-A0A3N9V2G5-F1
#
_entry.id   AF-A0A3N9V2G5-F1
#
_cell.length_a   1.000
_cell.length_b   1.000
_cell.length_c   1.000
_cell.angle_alpha   90.00
_cell.angle_beta   90.00
_cell.angle_gamma   90.00
#
_symmetry.space_group_name_H-M   'P 1'
#
loop_
_entity.id
_entity.type
_entity.pdbx_description
1 polymer ?
#
loop_
_entity_poly.entity_id
_entity_poly.type
_entity_poly.pdbx_seq_one_letter_code
_entity_poly.pdbx_strand_id
1 'polypeptide(L)'
;FELGDVLTYWTGNAWFIWKPPTRNETLIWPGTEAPVMAWVRKMLAAPSAAGGREAVYDDKLKERVMAFQKAQELKPDGIIGDQTLFYLQATDKAAKIPRLSETRP
;
A
#
# COMPACT_ATOMS: atom_id res chain seq x y z
N PHE A 1 26.66 -9.48 11.22
CA PHE A 1 26.10 -10.82 11.43
C PHE A 1 26.01 -11.47 10.08
N GLU A 2 26.50 -12.71 9.95
CA GLU A 2 26.23 -13.47 8.74
C GLU A 2 24.77 -13.97 8.78
N LEU A 3 24.17 -14.16 7.60
CA LEU A 3 22.78 -14.59 7.51
C LEU A 3 22.54 -15.93 8.25
N GLY A 4 23.52 -16.83 8.22
CA GLY A 4 23.46 -18.13 8.90
C GLY A 4 23.29 -18.01 10.43
N ASP A 5 23.91 -17.01 11.05
CA ASP A 5 23.78 -16.77 12.49
C ASP A 5 22.36 -16.33 12.84
N VAL A 6 21.76 -15.48 12.00
CA VAL A 6 20.40 -14.97 12.21
C VAL A 6 19.36 -16.06 11.95
N LEU A 7 19.50 -16.82 10.87
CA LEU A 7 18.56 -17.89 10.51
C LEU A 7 18.49 -19.00 11.55
N THR A 8 19.58 -19.24 12.30
CA THR A 8 19.61 -20.23 13.39
C THR A 8 18.67 -19.88 14.55
N TYR A 9 18.46 -18.58 14.81
CA TYR A 9 17.62 -18.09 15.91
C TYR A 9 16.31 -17.45 15.46
N TRP A 10 16.12 -17.26 14.15
CA TRP A 10 14.94 -16.61 13.62
C TRP A 10 13.75 -17.57 13.55
N THR A 11 12.65 -17.17 14.19
CA THR A 11 11.40 -17.95 14.25
C THR A 11 10.39 -17.53 13.18
N GLY A 12 10.81 -16.75 12.18
CA GLY A 12 9.93 -16.25 11.12
C GLY A 12 9.24 -14.92 11.43
N ASN A 13 9.33 -14.42 12.67
CA ASN A 13 8.65 -13.19 13.10
C ASN A 13 9.52 -11.95 12.88
N ALA A 14 8.89 -10.86 12.43
CA ALA A 14 9.52 -9.54 12.30
C ALA A 14 8.51 -8.43 12.57
N TRP A 15 8.97 -7.34 13.20
CA TRP A 15 8.19 -6.12 13.36
C TRP A 15 8.64 -5.07 12.35
N PHE A 16 7.70 -4.52 11.60
CA PHE A 16 7.96 -3.45 10.64
C PHE A 16 7.51 -2.11 11.21
N ILE A 17 8.44 -1.17 11.35
CA ILE A 17 8.10 0.22 11.65
C ILE A 17 7.98 0.95 10.32
N TRP A 18 6.74 1.16 9.88
CA TRP A 18 6.41 1.81 8.62
C TRP A 18 5.68 3.13 8.87
N LYS A 19 6.03 4.16 8.09
CA LYS A 19 5.37 5.47 8.14
C LYS A 19 4.37 5.57 6.99
N PRO A 20 3.05 5.57 7.25
CA PRO A 20 2.05 5.67 6.20
C PRO A 20 2.11 7.02 5.47
N PRO A 21 1.68 7.06 4.20
CA PRO A 21 1.51 8.30 3.45
C PRO A 21 0.33 9.13 3.99
N THR A 22 -0.60 8.50 4.71
CA THR A 22 -1.72 9.16 5.41
C THR A 22 -1.34 9.42 6.87
N ARG A 23 -1.80 10.55 7.42
CA ARG A 23 -1.56 10.87 8.83
C ARG A 23 -2.66 10.36 9.76
N ASN A 24 -3.91 10.31 9.26
CA ASN A 24 -5.11 10.15 10.08
C ASN A 24 -6.13 9.13 9.53
N GLU A 25 -5.83 8.48 8.40
CA GLU A 25 -6.78 7.58 7.72
C GLU A 25 -6.19 6.17 7.71
N THR A 26 -6.69 5.32 8.63
CA THR A 26 -6.30 3.90 8.77
C THR A 26 -7.17 3.00 7.88
N LEU A 27 -8.35 3.48 7.48
CA LEU A 27 -9.30 2.70 6.69
C LEU A 27 -10.19 3.62 5.84
N ILE A 28 -10.14 3.46 4.53
CA ILE A 28 -10.86 4.31 3.57
C ILE A 28 -11.81 3.45 2.74
N TRP A 29 -13.08 3.86 2.74
CA TRP A 29 -14.19 3.11 2.15
C TRP A 29 -14.60 3.68 0.79
N PRO A 30 -15.11 2.86 -0.13
CA PRO A 30 -15.70 3.38 -1.36
C PRO A 30 -16.78 4.44 -1.07
N GLY A 31 -16.83 5.47 -1.91
CA GLY A 31 -17.75 6.61 -1.77
C GLY A 31 -17.27 7.71 -0.84
N THR A 32 -16.17 7.54 -0.09
CA THR A 32 -15.61 8.62 0.73
C THR A 32 -14.83 9.61 -0.12
N GLU A 33 -14.74 10.85 0.34
CA GLU A 33 -13.80 11.85 -0.18
C GLU A 33 -12.67 12.03 0.82
N ALA A 34 -11.44 11.80 0.37
CA ALA A 34 -10.25 11.83 1.20
C ALA A 34 -9.08 12.44 0.41
N PRO A 35 -8.29 13.36 1.00
CA PRO A 35 -7.15 13.98 0.33
C PRO A 35 -6.14 12.97 -0.24
N VAL A 36 -6.00 11.80 0.40
CA VAL A 36 -5.08 10.76 -0.07
C VAL A 36 -5.53 10.09 -1.38
N MET A 37 -6.79 10.23 -1.81
CA MET A 37 -7.23 9.61 -3.08
C MET A 37 -6.45 10.12 -4.28
N ALA A 38 -5.98 11.37 -4.28
CA ALA A 38 -5.08 11.88 -5.31
C ALA A 38 -3.77 11.07 -5.38
N TRP A 39 -3.22 10.71 -4.22
CA TRP A 39 -2.03 9.86 -4.15
C TRP A 39 -2.34 8.41 -4.57
N VAL A 40 -3.45 7.82 -4.10
CA VAL A 40 -3.86 6.47 -4.48
C VAL A 40 -4.07 6.37 -5.99
N ARG A 41 -4.75 7.35 -6.59
CA ARG A 41 -4.96 7.43 -8.04
C ARG A 41 -3.63 7.47 -8.78
N LYS A 42 -2.70 8.32 -8.34
CA LYS A 42 -1.36 8.37 -8.91
C LYS A 42 -0.65 7.01 -8.84
N MET A 43 -0.70 6.34 -7.69
CA MET A 43 -0.03 5.05 -7.52
C MET A 43 -0.63 3.94 -8.40
N LEU A 44 -1.94 3.98 -8.63
CA LEU A 44 -2.65 3.03 -9.48
C LEU A 44 -2.79 3.49 -10.94
N ALA A 45 -2.10 4.58 -11.33
CA ALA A 45 -2.25 5.25 -12.62
C ALA A 45 -3.72 5.44 -13.03
N ALA A 46 -4.57 5.77 -12.06
CA ALA A 46 -6.00 5.95 -12.22
C ALA A 46 -6.33 7.37 -12.68
N PRO A 47 -7.31 7.53 -13.59
CA PRO A 47 -7.80 8.85 -13.97
C PRO A 47 -8.50 9.52 -12.79
N SER A 48 -8.70 10.83 -12.86
CA SER A 48 -9.56 11.57 -11.93
C SER A 48 -10.99 11.02 -11.93
N ALA A 49 -11.73 11.22 -10.83
CA ALA A 49 -13.16 10.98 -10.86
C ALA A 49 -13.87 11.98 -11.79
N ALA A 50 -15.17 11.74 -12.05
CA ALA A 50 -16.00 12.63 -12.86
C ALA A 50 -15.90 14.09 -12.39
N GLY A 51 -15.76 15.03 -13.33
CA GLY A 51 -15.58 16.45 -13.03
C GLY A 51 -14.19 16.82 -12.51
N GLY A 52 -13.18 15.96 -12.66
CA GLY A 52 -11.80 16.24 -12.23
C GLY A 52 -11.59 16.12 -10.71
N ARG A 53 -12.47 15.40 -10.02
CA ARG A 53 -12.42 15.26 -8.56
C ARG A 53 -11.41 14.19 -8.13
N GLU A 54 -10.19 14.59 -7.82
CA GLU A 54 -9.12 13.69 -7.39
C GLU A 54 -9.34 13.06 -6.00
N ALA A 55 -10.04 13.77 -5.11
CA ALA A 55 -10.24 13.35 -3.73
C ALA A 55 -11.35 12.28 -3.55
N VAL A 56 -12.17 12.03 -4.57
CA VAL A 56 -13.34 11.13 -4.45
C VAL A 56 -12.91 9.69 -4.66
N TYR A 57 -13.40 8.77 -3.83
CA TYR A 57 -13.25 7.33 -4.03
C TYR A 57 -14.45 6.77 -4.80
N ASP A 58 -14.40 6.80 -6.13
CA ASP A 58 -15.47 6.32 -7.01
C ASP A 58 -15.36 4.82 -7.33
N ASP A 59 -16.42 4.26 -7.94
CA ASP A 59 -16.48 2.84 -8.30
C ASP A 59 -15.34 2.41 -9.25
N LYS A 60 -14.93 3.30 -10.16
CA LYS A 60 -13.80 3.05 -11.06
C LYS A 60 -12.48 2.90 -10.31
N LEU A 61 -12.24 3.74 -9.30
CA LEU A 61 -11.08 3.59 -8.45
C LEU A 61 -11.20 2.34 -7.58
N LYS A 62 -12.40 2.00 -7.10
CA LYS A 62 -12.65 0.79 -6.30
C LYS A 62 -12.27 -0.48 -7.06
N GLU A 63 -12.68 -0.60 -8.32
CA GLU A 63 -12.31 -1.73 -9.18
C GLU A 63 -10.80 -1.87 -9.34
N ARG A 64 -10.08 -0.75 -9.52
CA ARG A 64 -8.62 -0.75 -9.60
C ARG A 64 -7.96 -1.15 -8.30
N VAL A 65 -8.49 -0.68 -7.17
CA VAL A 65 -8.01 -1.09 -5.84
C VAL A 65 -8.24 -2.58 -5.62
N MET A 66 -9.40 -3.13 -5.99
CA MET A 66 -9.66 -4.56 -5.89
C MET A 66 -8.73 -5.39 -6.78
N ALA A 67 -8.45 -4.92 -8.01
CA ALA A 67 -7.49 -5.56 -8.91
C ALA A 67 -6.07 -5.53 -8.35
N PHE A 68 -5.67 -4.39 -7.77
CA PHE A 68 -4.38 -4.24 -7.09
C PHE A 68 -4.26 -5.17 -5.87
N GLN A 69 -5.27 -5.17 -4.98
CA GLN A 69 -5.33 -6.05 -3.82
C GLN A 69 -5.17 -7.51 -4.24
N LYS A 70 -5.92 -7.95 -5.25
CA LYS A 70 -5.80 -9.31 -5.80
C LYS A 70 -4.39 -9.61 -6.32
N ALA A 71 -3.75 -8.67 -7.02
CA ALA A 71 -2.40 -8.83 -7.53
C ALA A 71 -1.32 -8.87 -6.42
N GLN A 72 -1.61 -8.32 -5.24
CA GLN A 72 -0.75 -8.36 -4.06
C GLN A 72 -1.19 -9.44 -3.06
N GLU A 73 -2.07 -10.36 -3.45
CA GLU A 73 -2.60 -11.45 -2.61
C GLU A 73 -3.31 -10.95 -1.33
N LEU A 74 -3.80 -9.71 -1.35
CA LEU A 74 -4.65 -9.13 -0.33
C LEU A 74 -6.12 -9.50 -0.61
N LYS A 75 -6.97 -9.34 0.41
CA LYS A 75 -8.43 -9.46 0.24
C LYS A 75 -8.91 -8.37 -0.74
N PRO A 76 -9.54 -8.73 -1.88
CA PRO A 76 -9.96 -7.76 -2.89
C PRO A 76 -11.33 -7.15 -2.53
N ASP A 77 -11.41 -6.47 -1.40
CA ASP A 77 -12.65 -5.86 -0.89
C ASP A 77 -12.85 -4.38 -1.31
N GLY A 78 -11.83 -3.78 -1.93
CA GLY A 78 -11.84 -2.37 -2.30
C GLY A 78 -11.71 -1.43 -1.10
N ILE A 79 -11.32 -1.92 0.07
CA ILE A 79 -11.08 -1.11 1.26
C ILE A 79 -9.60 -0.80 1.36
N ILE A 80 -9.25 0.49 1.44
CA ILE A 80 -7.86 0.91 1.54
C ILE A 80 -7.51 1.01 3.03
N GLY A 81 -6.95 -0.07 3.57
CA GLY A 81 -6.36 -0.11 4.91
C GLY A 81 -4.83 -0.06 4.89
N ASP A 82 -4.21 -0.21 6.06
CA ASP A 82 -2.75 -0.12 6.25
C ASP A 82 -1.96 -1.05 5.32
N GLN A 83 -2.39 -2.30 5.15
CA GLN A 83 -1.73 -3.24 4.23
C GLN A 83 -1.82 -2.75 2.78
N THR A 84 -3.01 -2.34 2.33
CA THR A 84 -3.19 -1.79 0.97
C THR A 84 -2.30 -0.57 0.76
N LEU A 85 -2.25 0.36 1.71
CA LEU A 85 -1.39 1.55 1.67
C LEU A 85 0.10 1.20 1.64
N PHE A 86 0.53 0.22 2.45
CA PHE A 86 1.90 -0.26 2.48
C PHE A 86 2.33 -0.79 1.12
N TYR A 87 1.53 -1.68 0.52
CA TYR A 87 1.84 -2.27 -0.78
C TYR A 87 1.77 -1.22 -1.90
N LEU A 88 0.82 -0.28 -1.86
CA LEU A 88 0.78 0.84 -2.80
C LEU A 88 2.09 1.63 -2.74
N GLN A 89 2.55 1.97 -1.55
CA GLN A 89 3.82 2.66 -1.37
C GLN A 89 5.01 1.80 -1.82
N ALA A 90 4.94 0.47 -1.65
CA ALA A 90 5.99 -0.48 -2.07
C ALA A 90 6.18 -0.56 -3.58
N THR A 91 5.17 -0.20 -4.36
CA THR A 91 5.30 -0.08 -5.82
C THR A 91 6.14 1.13 -6.24
N ASP A 92 6.27 2.15 -5.39
CA ASP A 92 7.17 3.27 -5.65
C ASP A 92 8.62 2.84 -5.34
N LYS A 93 9.45 2.75 -6.38
CA LYS A 93 10.86 2.39 -6.24
C LYS A 93 11.66 3.40 -5.40
N ALA A 94 11.18 4.64 -5.29
CA ALA A 94 11.81 5.68 -4.48
C ALA A 94 11.33 5.66 -3.01
N ALA A 95 10.31 4.87 -2.68
CA ALA A 95 9.81 4.80 -1.31
C ALA A 95 10.83 4.14 -0.36
N LYS A 96 11.13 4.83 0.74
CA LYS A 96 11.96 4.32 1.84
C LYS A 96 11.16 3.32 2.67
N ILE A 97 10.94 2.13 2.13
CA ILE A 97 10.21 1.06 2.79
C ILE A 97 11.22 0.06 3.35
N PRO A 98 11.05 -0.38 4.61
CA PRO A 98 11.87 -1.45 5.16
C PRO A 98 11.72 -2.70 4.30
N ARG A 99 12.85 -3.19 3.78
CA ARG A 99 12.91 -4.45 3.03
C ARG A 99 13.83 -5.39 3.77
N LEU A 100 13.39 -6.63 3.93
CA LEU A 100 14.27 -7.70 4.33
C LEU A 100 14.97 -8.21 3.07
N SER A 101 16.25 -7.89 2.93
CA SER A 101 17.08 -8.37 1.83
C SER A 101 18.32 -9.02 2.39
N GLU A 102 18.72 -10.14 1.80
CA GLU A 102 20.06 -10.69 2.01
C GLU A 102 21.07 -9.67 1.45
N THR A 103 21.74 -8.92 2.32
CA THR A 103 22.97 -8.24 1.93
C THR A 103 24.02 -9.31 1.72
N ARG A 104 24.25 -9.68 0.46
CA ARG A 104 25.44 -10.46 0.10
C ARG A 104 26.67 -9.55 0.24
N PRO A 105 27.76 -10.02 0.88
CA PRO A 105 28.99 -9.25 1.05
C PRO A 105 29.66 -8.90 -0.28
#